data_AF-A0AAN9FH47-F1
#
_entry.id   AF-A0AAN9FH47-F1
#
_cell.length_a   1.000
_cell.length_b   1.000
_cell.length_c   1.000
_cell.angle_alpha   90.00
_cell.angle_beta   90.00
_cell.angle_gamma   90.00
#
_symmetry.space_group_name_H-M   'P 1'
#
loop_
_entity.id
_entity.type
_entity.pdbx_description
1 polymer ?
#
loop_
_entity_poly.entity_id
_entity_poly.type
_entity_poly.pdbx_seq_one_letter_code
_entity_poly.pdbx_strand_id
1 'polypeptide(L)'
;MEQNDNHARRRRKGGLVTMPFIFANETTEKLAVAGFNANMISYLTTQLHMPLTKAANTLTNFGGTSSLTPLLGAFISDSYAGKFWTISVASIVYQIGMITLTLSAVLPQLRPPPCKGEEVCQVASTGQLAVLYISLLLGALGSGGIRPCVVAFGADQLDASAPNQTTKTWSYFNWYYFVMNVCMLVAVTVLIYVQDNIGWGLGLGIPTIAMFISIIAFIVGYPLYLNLDPSGSPFTRLIQVVVAAFRKRKLPHSDSLYQNDELDAPISLGGKLHHTEQMKFLDNAAIVTEDDNGEKPNLWRLSTVHRVEELKSLIRMGPIWASGILLITAYAQQGTFSLQQAKTMDRHLTKSFQIPAGSMTVFTILTVLATTAFYDRVFIRVARRFTGLDQGISYLHRMGIGFVISTLATFVGGFIEVKRKNVAKAHGLIELSSATIPISVFWLVPQYSLHGMAEAFMSIGHMEFFYDQAPESMRSTAMALFWTSISIGNYVSTLLVTLVHKFTKGPNGSNWLPDKNLNKGKLEYFYWLITLLQLINLVYYLLCVKFYTYKPIQIHDKEDNKSEDHQIELSTVA
;
A
#
# COMPACT_ATOMS: atom_id res chain seq x y z
N MET A 1 -38.50 0.19 -42.12
CA MET A 1 -38.42 -1.29 -42.17
C MET A 1 -37.17 -1.62 -42.96
N GLU A 2 -36.07 -2.13 -42.46
CA GLU A 2 -35.70 -2.80 -41.21
C GLU A 2 -34.23 -2.42 -40.92
N GLN A 3 -33.93 -1.80 -39.77
CA GLN A 3 -32.53 -1.69 -39.31
C GLN A 3 -32.41 -1.51 -37.78
N ASN A 4 -33.44 -1.89 -37.02
CA ASN A 4 -33.54 -1.56 -35.59
C ASN A 4 -33.58 -2.74 -34.61
N ASP A 5 -33.31 -3.98 -35.03
CA ASP A 5 -33.44 -5.16 -34.13
C ASP A 5 -32.15 -5.96 -33.85
N ASN A 6 -30.96 -5.44 -34.23
CA ASN A 6 -29.69 -6.10 -33.89
C ASN A 6 -29.04 -5.65 -32.57
N HIS A 7 -29.75 -4.86 -31.74
CA HIS A 7 -29.30 -4.55 -30.37
C HIS A 7 -29.69 -5.60 -29.32
N ALA A 8 -30.07 -6.82 -29.75
CA ALA A 8 -30.33 -7.94 -28.87
C ALA A 8 -29.07 -8.35 -28.07
N ARG A 9 -29.08 -8.03 -26.77
CA ARG A 9 -28.25 -8.61 -25.68
C ARG A 9 -26.73 -8.47 -25.80
N ARG A 10 -26.18 -7.25 -25.81
CA ARG A 10 -24.84 -7.06 -25.22
C ARG A 10 -24.97 -7.26 -23.70
N ARG A 11 -24.49 -8.40 -23.20
CA ARG A 11 -24.39 -8.69 -21.75
C ARG A 11 -23.75 -7.48 -21.05
N ARG A 12 -24.45 -6.87 -20.08
CA ARG A 12 -23.92 -5.73 -19.32
C ARG A 12 -22.63 -6.19 -18.63
N LYS A 13 -21.48 -5.66 -19.06
CA LYS A 13 -20.17 -5.95 -18.49
C LYS A 13 -19.97 -5.14 -17.20
N GLY A 14 -19.19 -5.67 -16.27
CA GLY A 14 -18.96 -5.06 -14.96
C GLY A 14 -20.07 -5.32 -13.94
N GLY A 15 -20.05 -4.56 -12.86
CA GLY A 15 -20.97 -4.70 -11.72
C GLY A 15 -20.54 -5.76 -10.70
N LEU A 16 -21.36 -5.95 -9.66
CA LEU A 16 -21.04 -6.79 -8.50
C LEU A 16 -20.78 -8.27 -8.83
N VAL A 17 -21.24 -8.76 -9.99
CA VAL A 17 -21.04 -10.16 -10.41
C VAL A 17 -19.57 -10.49 -10.66
N THR A 18 -18.73 -9.49 -10.96
CA THR A 18 -17.28 -9.67 -11.18
C THR A 18 -16.49 -9.78 -9.88
N MET A 19 -17.04 -9.27 -8.77
CA MET A 19 -16.33 -9.14 -7.50
C MET A 19 -15.81 -10.45 -6.90
N PRO A 20 -16.56 -11.56 -6.89
CA PRO A 20 -16.05 -12.81 -6.33
C PRO A 20 -14.75 -13.29 -7.00
N PHE A 21 -14.64 -13.11 -8.31
CA PHE A 21 -13.44 -13.51 -9.08
C PHE A 21 -12.24 -12.63 -8.77
N ILE A 22 -12.46 -11.32 -8.65
CA ILE A 22 -11.41 -10.33 -8.33
C ILE A 22 -10.94 -10.53 -6.87
N PHE A 23 -11.89 -10.67 -5.94
CA PHE A 23 -11.58 -10.89 -4.53
C PHE A 23 -10.91 -12.23 -4.27
N ALA A 24 -11.27 -13.29 -4.99
CA ALA A 24 -10.59 -14.57 -4.88
C ALA A 24 -9.08 -14.40 -5.14
N ASN A 25 -8.72 -13.72 -6.24
CA ASN A 25 -7.32 -13.56 -6.66
C ASN A 25 -6.51 -12.77 -5.64
N GLU A 26 -7.09 -11.67 -5.17
CA GLU A 26 -6.43 -10.85 -4.18
C GLU A 26 -6.33 -11.55 -2.80
N THR A 27 -7.39 -12.22 -2.38
CA THR A 27 -7.43 -12.96 -1.10
C THR A 27 -6.36 -14.04 -1.06
N THR A 28 -6.21 -14.82 -2.14
CA THR A 28 -5.21 -15.87 -2.21
C THR A 28 -3.79 -15.32 -2.27
N GLU A 29 -3.57 -14.20 -2.97
CA GLU A 29 -2.27 -13.50 -2.97
C GLU A 29 -1.90 -13.02 -1.56
N LYS A 30 -2.83 -12.35 -0.86
CA LYS A 30 -2.57 -11.86 0.50
C LYS A 30 -2.34 -12.99 1.49
N LEU A 31 -3.12 -14.07 1.39
CA LEU A 31 -2.94 -15.26 2.23
C LEU A 31 -1.52 -15.83 2.06
N ALA A 32 -1.08 -15.97 0.80
CA ALA A 32 0.25 -16.48 0.46
C ALA A 32 1.37 -15.56 0.97
N VAL A 33 1.30 -14.25 0.66
CA VAL A 33 2.32 -13.28 1.07
C VAL A 33 2.39 -13.14 2.58
N ALA A 34 1.25 -12.92 3.25
CA ALA A 34 1.23 -12.67 4.69
C ALA A 34 1.72 -13.90 5.47
N GLY A 35 1.26 -15.09 5.07
CA GLY A 35 1.64 -16.34 5.72
C GLY A 35 3.10 -16.73 5.47
N PHE A 36 3.63 -16.45 4.28
CA PHE A 36 5.06 -16.64 4.03
C PHE A 36 5.91 -15.62 4.77
N ASN A 37 5.62 -14.32 4.64
CA ASN A 37 6.43 -13.25 5.24
C ASN A 37 6.50 -13.34 6.78
N ALA A 38 5.38 -13.66 7.43
CA ALA A 38 5.32 -13.72 8.88
C ALA A 38 6.21 -14.81 9.47
N ASN A 39 6.42 -15.91 8.75
CA ASN A 39 7.23 -17.05 9.23
C ASN A 39 8.54 -17.25 8.44
N MET A 40 8.86 -16.36 7.49
CA MET A 40 10.03 -16.51 6.62
C MET A 40 11.34 -16.60 7.40
N ILE A 41 11.51 -15.85 8.50
CA ILE A 41 12.72 -15.96 9.35
C ILE A 41 12.88 -17.39 9.88
N SER A 42 11.79 -18.02 10.30
CA SER A 42 11.79 -19.41 10.75
C SER A 42 12.24 -20.32 9.61
N TYR A 43 11.68 -20.17 8.40
CA TYR A 43 12.11 -20.96 7.23
C TYR A 43 13.62 -20.83 6.96
N LEU A 44 14.11 -19.60 6.89
CA LEU A 44 15.50 -19.30 6.54
C LEU A 44 16.48 -19.82 7.59
N THR A 45 16.11 -19.77 8.87
CA THR A 45 16.98 -20.18 9.98
C THR A 45 16.88 -21.68 10.29
N THR A 46 15.69 -22.26 10.19
CA THR A 46 15.44 -23.67 10.55
C THR A 46 15.58 -24.64 9.39
N GLN A 47 15.18 -24.27 8.17
CA GLN A 47 15.23 -25.15 7.00
C GLN A 47 16.49 -24.93 6.14
N LEU A 48 16.97 -23.69 6.07
CA LEU A 48 18.14 -23.32 5.26
C LEU A 48 19.39 -23.04 6.11
N HIS A 49 19.28 -23.15 7.43
CA HIS A 49 20.34 -22.94 8.41
C HIS A 49 21.12 -21.63 8.22
N MET A 50 20.45 -20.57 7.74
CA MET A 50 21.09 -19.27 7.56
C MET A 50 21.28 -18.56 8.91
N PRO A 51 22.39 -17.83 9.09
CA PRO A 51 22.55 -16.95 10.24
C PRO A 51 21.40 -15.94 10.33
N LEU A 52 20.90 -15.70 11.53
CA LEU A 52 19.75 -14.82 11.79
C LEU A 52 19.91 -13.42 11.16
N THR A 53 21.12 -12.87 11.19
CA THR A 53 21.43 -11.56 10.60
C THR A 53 21.27 -11.56 9.08
N LYS A 54 21.73 -12.61 8.39
CA LYS A 54 21.54 -12.76 6.95
C LYS A 54 20.06 -12.99 6.62
N ALA A 55 19.37 -13.83 7.39
CA ALA A 55 17.93 -14.08 7.20
C ALA A 55 17.08 -12.81 7.37
N ALA A 56 17.39 -11.99 8.37
CA ALA A 56 16.71 -10.70 8.59
C ALA A 56 16.94 -9.73 7.42
N ASN A 57 18.18 -9.62 6.92
CA ASN A 57 18.49 -8.78 5.75
C ASN A 57 17.77 -9.26 4.48
N THR A 58 17.70 -10.57 4.26
CA THR A 58 16.95 -11.15 3.14
C THR A 58 15.47 -10.77 3.22
N LEU A 59 14.86 -10.83 4.41
CA LEU A 59 13.47 -10.44 4.61
C LEU A 59 13.23 -8.96 4.35
N THR A 60 14.06 -8.07 4.88
CA THR A 60 13.88 -6.62 4.67
C THR A 60 14.12 -6.23 3.22
N ASN A 61 15.12 -6.82 2.55
CA ASN A 61 15.41 -6.57 1.14
C ASN A 61 14.27 -7.06 0.23
N PHE A 62 13.72 -8.25 0.53
CA PHE A 62 12.55 -8.77 -0.17
C PHE A 62 11.33 -7.87 0.04
N GLY A 63 11.03 -7.48 1.29
CA GLY A 63 9.92 -6.58 1.61
C GLY A 63 10.03 -5.21 0.92
N GLY A 64 11.24 -4.64 0.89
CA GLY A 64 11.52 -3.39 0.17
C GLY A 64 11.33 -3.52 -1.35
N THR A 65 11.89 -4.59 -1.94
CA THR A 65 11.76 -4.88 -3.38
C THR A 65 10.30 -5.12 -3.77
N SER A 66 9.58 -5.96 -3.02
CA SER A 66 8.15 -6.25 -3.23
C SER A 66 7.24 -5.03 -3.06
N SER A 67 7.69 -4.00 -2.33
CA SER A 67 6.95 -2.73 -2.19
C SER A 67 7.26 -1.74 -3.31
N LEU A 68 8.36 -1.93 -4.05
CA LEU A 68 8.75 -1.08 -5.19
C LEU A 68 8.21 -1.60 -6.53
N THR A 69 8.11 -2.92 -6.70
CA THR A 69 7.58 -3.56 -7.92
C THR A 69 6.15 -3.15 -8.32
N PRO A 70 5.24 -2.72 -7.42
CA PRO A 70 3.95 -2.14 -7.80
C PRO A 70 4.04 -0.99 -8.80
N LEU A 71 5.07 -0.15 -8.73
CA LEU A 71 5.24 0.95 -9.66
C LEU A 71 5.46 0.46 -11.10
N LEU A 72 6.24 -0.62 -11.27
CA LEU A 72 6.46 -1.26 -12.56
C LEU A 72 5.18 -1.91 -13.10
N GLY A 73 4.45 -2.60 -12.22
CA GLY A 73 3.16 -3.22 -12.55
C GLY A 73 2.15 -2.20 -13.05
N ALA A 74 1.96 -1.12 -12.31
CA ALA A 74 1.06 -0.04 -12.67
C ALA A 74 1.46 0.64 -13.98
N PHE A 75 2.76 0.89 -14.20
CA PHE A 75 3.26 1.45 -15.44
C PHE A 75 2.89 0.58 -16.66
N ILE A 76 3.11 -0.73 -16.58
CA ILE A 76 2.78 -1.67 -17.67
C ILE A 76 1.28 -1.72 -17.93
N SER A 77 0.47 -1.73 -16.86
CA SER A 77 -0.99 -1.74 -16.93
C SER A 77 -1.54 -0.49 -17.61
N ASP A 78 -1.15 0.70 -17.14
CA ASP A 78 -1.72 1.95 -17.63
C ASP A 78 -1.18 2.32 -19.03
N SER A 79 0.04 1.88 -19.37
CA SER A 79 0.71 2.29 -20.62
C SER A 79 0.49 1.37 -21.82
N TYR A 80 0.41 0.04 -21.61
CA TYR A 80 0.53 -0.93 -22.70
C TYR A 80 -0.48 -2.07 -22.65
N ALA A 81 -0.55 -2.80 -21.55
CA ALA A 81 -1.24 -4.09 -21.50
C ALA A 81 -2.71 -3.99 -21.07
N GLY A 82 -3.06 -2.95 -20.31
CA GLY A 82 -4.33 -2.86 -19.61
C GLY A 82 -4.35 -3.72 -18.33
N LYS A 83 -5.21 -3.33 -17.39
CA LYS A 83 -5.28 -3.90 -16.03
C LYS A 83 -5.47 -5.41 -16.02
N PHE A 84 -6.40 -5.95 -16.82
CA PHE A 84 -6.69 -7.39 -16.87
C PHE A 84 -5.48 -8.23 -17.29
N TRP A 85 -4.78 -7.83 -18.37
CA TRP A 85 -3.62 -8.57 -18.87
C TRP A 85 -2.43 -8.47 -17.93
N THR A 86 -2.20 -7.29 -17.35
CA THR A 86 -1.14 -7.13 -16.32
C THR A 86 -1.40 -8.02 -15.12
N ILE A 87 -2.63 -8.05 -14.58
CA ILE A 87 -2.98 -8.93 -13.45
C ILE A 87 -2.79 -10.40 -13.85
N SER A 88 -3.23 -10.81 -15.04
CA SER A 88 -3.16 -12.20 -15.49
C SER A 88 -1.71 -12.67 -15.64
N VAL A 89 -0.86 -11.91 -16.33
CA VAL A 89 0.56 -12.24 -16.52
C VAL A 89 1.30 -12.19 -15.17
N ALA A 90 1.04 -11.18 -14.35
CA ALA A 90 1.67 -11.06 -13.04
C ALA A 90 1.26 -12.21 -12.10
N SER A 91 0.02 -12.68 -12.17
CA SER A 91 -0.45 -13.83 -11.40
C SER A 91 0.22 -15.13 -11.85
N ILE A 92 0.47 -15.32 -13.14
CA ILE A 92 1.24 -16.46 -13.66
C ILE A 92 2.69 -16.40 -13.15
N VAL A 93 3.34 -15.23 -13.22
CA VAL A 93 4.70 -15.03 -12.70
C VAL A 93 4.76 -15.30 -11.20
N TYR A 94 3.76 -14.82 -10.44
CA TYR A 94 3.62 -15.08 -9.02
C TYR A 94 3.47 -16.58 -8.73
N GLN A 95 2.64 -17.28 -9.52
CA GLN A 95 2.44 -18.72 -9.40
C GLN A 95 3.72 -19.51 -9.64
N ILE A 96 4.53 -19.14 -10.64
CA ILE A 96 5.84 -19.77 -10.89
C ILE A 96 6.76 -19.56 -9.68
N GLY A 97 6.77 -18.35 -9.09
CA GLY A 97 7.52 -18.07 -7.86
C GLY A 97 7.08 -18.96 -6.70
N MET A 98 5.77 -19.08 -6.47
CA MET A 98 5.17 -19.90 -5.40
C MET A 98 5.42 -21.41 -5.57
N ILE A 99 5.31 -21.91 -6.81
CA ILE A 99 5.65 -23.30 -7.14
C ILE A 99 7.13 -23.55 -6.87
N THR A 100 8.01 -22.67 -7.33
CA THR A 100 9.46 -22.79 -7.11
C THR A 100 9.81 -22.80 -5.62
N LEU A 101 9.18 -21.93 -4.83
CA LEU A 101 9.35 -21.86 -3.38
C LEU A 101 8.82 -23.13 -2.68
N THR A 102 7.67 -23.63 -3.10
CA THR A 102 7.08 -24.87 -2.57
C THR A 102 7.94 -26.09 -2.89
N LEU A 103 8.43 -26.19 -4.13
CA LEU A 103 9.35 -27.24 -4.56
C LEU A 103 10.67 -27.20 -3.78
N SER A 104 11.19 -26.00 -3.47
CA SER A 104 12.37 -25.84 -2.59
C SER A 104 12.15 -26.43 -1.20
N ALA A 105 10.93 -26.34 -0.65
CA ALA A 105 10.61 -26.88 0.67
C ALA A 105 10.31 -28.40 0.65
N VAL A 106 9.77 -28.92 -0.46
CA VAL A 106 9.38 -30.34 -0.60
C VAL A 106 10.54 -31.22 -1.04
N LEU A 107 11.36 -30.78 -1.99
CA LEU A 107 12.43 -31.60 -2.57
C LEU A 107 13.67 -31.63 -1.66
N PRO A 108 14.11 -32.81 -1.18
CA PRO A 108 15.28 -32.92 -0.31
C PRO A 108 16.59 -32.40 -0.92
N GLN A 109 16.69 -32.39 -2.26
CA GLN A 109 17.86 -31.92 -2.99
C GLN A 109 18.01 -30.39 -2.95
N LEU A 110 16.90 -29.66 -2.76
CA LEU A 110 16.84 -28.19 -2.79
C LEU A 110 16.94 -27.55 -1.40
N ARG A 111 17.17 -28.34 -0.36
CA ARG A 111 17.43 -27.87 1.01
C ARG A 111 18.60 -28.62 1.63
N PRO A 112 19.31 -28.03 2.61
CA PRO A 112 20.33 -28.76 3.34
C PRO A 112 19.70 -29.92 4.14
N PRO A 113 20.47 -30.97 4.46
CA PRO A 113 19.97 -32.09 5.25
C PRO A 113 19.51 -31.60 6.64
N PRO A 114 18.44 -32.17 7.19
CA PRO A 114 17.91 -31.74 8.48
C PRO A 114 18.91 -32.02 9.60
N CYS A 115 19.22 -31.00 10.41
CA CYS A 115 20.07 -31.16 11.58
C CYS A 115 19.32 -31.82 12.74
N LYS A 116 20.01 -32.68 13.48
CA LYS A 116 19.54 -33.21 14.76
C LYS A 116 20.55 -32.86 15.85
N GLY A 117 20.10 -32.21 16.93
CA GLY A 117 20.91 -31.97 18.13
C GLY A 117 21.92 -30.82 18.02
N GLU A 118 23.05 -30.96 18.71
CA GLU A 118 24.10 -29.94 18.89
C GLU A 118 25.14 -29.87 17.74
N GLU A 119 24.92 -30.56 16.63
CA GLU A 119 25.84 -30.54 15.49
C GLU A 119 25.82 -29.20 14.72
N VAL A 120 26.99 -28.78 14.20
CA VAL A 120 27.09 -27.58 13.36
C VAL A 120 26.37 -27.84 12.04
N CYS A 121 25.19 -27.24 11.90
CA CYS A 121 24.38 -27.36 10.71
C CYS A 121 25.08 -26.92 9.42
N GLN A 122 24.94 -27.73 8.38
CA GLN A 122 25.36 -27.33 7.05
C GLN A 122 24.41 -26.24 6.53
N VAL A 123 24.99 -25.07 6.25
CA VAL A 123 24.27 -23.95 5.63
C VAL A 123 23.90 -24.31 4.20
N ALA A 124 22.75 -23.82 3.73
CA ALA A 124 22.29 -24.01 2.36
C ALA A 124 23.37 -23.68 1.31
N SER A 125 23.48 -24.52 0.29
CA SER A 125 24.45 -24.33 -0.79
C SER A 125 24.10 -23.13 -1.67
N THR A 126 25.06 -22.62 -2.44
CA THR A 126 24.85 -21.49 -3.36
C THR A 126 23.70 -21.75 -4.35
N GLY A 127 23.55 -22.99 -4.83
CA GLY A 127 22.46 -23.37 -5.73
C GLY A 127 21.09 -23.35 -5.04
N GLN A 128 21.00 -23.85 -3.81
CA GLN A 128 19.76 -23.84 -3.02
C GLN A 128 19.32 -22.41 -2.68
N LEU A 129 20.27 -21.55 -2.33
CA LEU A 129 20.04 -20.13 -2.12
C LEU A 129 19.63 -19.42 -3.41
N ALA A 130 20.22 -19.74 -4.56
CA ALA A 130 19.83 -19.16 -5.84
C ALA A 130 18.37 -19.47 -6.19
N VAL A 131 17.92 -20.71 -5.99
CA VAL A 131 16.51 -21.11 -6.20
C VAL A 131 15.57 -20.31 -5.30
N LEU A 132 15.93 -20.13 -4.02
CA LEU A 132 15.18 -19.27 -3.10
C LEU A 132 15.14 -17.82 -3.60
N TYR A 133 16.27 -17.22 -3.98
CA TYR A 133 16.27 -15.82 -4.41
C TYR A 133 15.50 -15.60 -5.71
N ILE A 134 15.53 -16.57 -6.63
CA ILE A 134 14.71 -16.54 -7.85
C ILE A 134 13.23 -16.61 -7.49
N SER A 135 12.82 -17.51 -6.58
CA SER A 135 11.42 -17.62 -6.18
C SER A 135 10.92 -16.35 -5.47
N LEU A 136 11.75 -15.75 -4.62
CA LEU A 136 11.48 -14.45 -3.99
C LEU A 136 11.36 -13.34 -5.03
N LEU A 137 12.27 -13.25 -6.00
CA LEU A 137 12.22 -12.21 -7.04
C LEU A 137 10.96 -12.33 -7.91
N LEU A 138 10.63 -13.55 -8.34
CA LEU A 138 9.40 -13.83 -9.09
C LEU A 138 8.16 -13.51 -8.27
N GLY A 139 8.15 -13.85 -6.98
CA GLY A 139 7.08 -13.49 -6.04
C GLY A 139 6.92 -11.97 -5.90
N ALA A 140 8.02 -11.23 -5.77
CA ALA A 140 8.00 -9.77 -5.69
C ALA A 140 7.47 -9.13 -6.99
N LEU A 141 7.92 -9.60 -8.16
CA LEU A 141 7.47 -9.10 -9.46
C LEU A 141 6.00 -9.39 -9.71
N GLY A 142 5.57 -10.63 -9.46
CA GLY A 142 4.18 -11.04 -9.62
C GLY A 142 3.24 -10.29 -8.67
N SER A 143 3.59 -10.20 -7.39
CA SER A 143 2.82 -9.43 -6.41
C SER A 143 2.75 -7.93 -6.76
N GLY A 144 3.85 -7.37 -7.29
CA GLY A 144 3.91 -6.00 -7.79
C GLY A 144 2.94 -5.74 -8.93
N GLY A 145 2.79 -6.66 -9.88
CA GLY A 145 1.83 -6.51 -10.98
C GLY A 145 0.36 -6.63 -10.56
N ILE A 146 0.07 -7.39 -9.51
CA ILE A 146 -1.30 -7.65 -9.05
C ILE A 146 -1.83 -6.48 -8.21
N ARG A 147 -1.11 -6.08 -7.15
CA ARG A 147 -1.60 -5.20 -6.08
C ARG A 147 -2.19 -3.85 -6.53
N PRO A 148 -1.48 -3.01 -7.31
CA PRO A 148 -2.01 -1.70 -7.69
C PRO A 148 -3.12 -1.84 -8.76
N CYS A 149 -3.02 -2.86 -9.60
CA CYS A 149 -3.91 -3.06 -10.73
C CYS A 149 -5.25 -3.65 -10.29
N VAL A 150 -5.27 -4.61 -9.36
CA VAL A 150 -6.50 -5.32 -8.95
C VAL A 150 -7.45 -4.43 -8.16
N VAL A 151 -6.91 -3.52 -7.34
CA VAL A 151 -7.69 -2.53 -6.58
C VAL A 151 -8.37 -1.56 -7.55
N ALA A 152 -7.59 -1.00 -8.48
CA ALA A 152 -8.13 -0.11 -9.51
C ALA A 152 -9.14 -0.83 -10.40
N PHE A 153 -8.81 -2.05 -10.84
CA PHE A 153 -9.66 -2.88 -11.70
C PHE A 153 -11.00 -3.21 -11.06
N GLY A 154 -11.01 -3.57 -9.76
CA GLY A 154 -12.23 -3.87 -9.03
C GLY A 154 -13.12 -2.63 -8.84
N ALA A 155 -12.53 -1.49 -8.50
CA ALA A 155 -13.26 -0.23 -8.38
C ALA A 155 -13.89 0.20 -9.73
N ASP A 156 -13.17 0.05 -10.85
CA ASP A 156 -13.68 0.37 -12.19
C ASP A 156 -14.90 -0.49 -12.58
N GLN A 157 -15.04 -1.71 -12.04
CA GLN A 157 -16.23 -2.54 -12.30
C GLN A 157 -17.51 -1.94 -11.68
N LEU A 158 -17.39 -1.16 -10.61
CA LEU A 158 -18.53 -0.55 -9.92
C LEU A 158 -18.87 0.82 -10.49
N ASP A 159 -17.85 1.62 -10.82
CA ASP A 159 -17.99 3.00 -11.32
C ASP A 159 -18.81 3.06 -12.63
N ALA A 160 -18.60 2.08 -13.53
CA ALA A 160 -19.26 2.06 -14.84
C ALA A 160 -20.76 1.68 -14.81
N SER A 161 -21.31 1.34 -13.65
CA SER A 161 -22.69 0.86 -13.56
C SER A 161 -23.75 1.97 -13.43
N ALA A 162 -23.40 3.20 -13.03
CA ALA A 162 -24.23 4.42 -13.10
C ALA A 162 -23.48 5.66 -12.56
N PRO A 163 -23.67 6.88 -13.12
CA PRO A 163 -22.99 8.10 -12.68
C PRO A 163 -23.32 8.56 -11.23
N ASN A 164 -24.44 8.11 -10.65
CA ASN A 164 -24.92 8.58 -9.33
C ASN A 164 -24.62 7.63 -8.15
N GLN A 165 -23.55 6.83 -8.18
CA GLN A 165 -23.27 5.83 -7.11
C GLN A 165 -21.86 5.87 -6.52
N THR A 166 -21.34 7.06 -6.18
CA THR A 166 -20.11 7.24 -5.38
C THR A 166 -20.11 6.43 -4.07
N THR A 167 -21.29 6.19 -3.48
CA THR A 167 -21.47 5.38 -2.27
C THR A 167 -21.04 3.91 -2.44
N LYS A 168 -21.14 3.33 -3.65
CA LYS A 168 -20.76 1.92 -3.89
C LYS A 168 -19.25 1.73 -3.98
N THR A 169 -18.53 2.69 -4.57
CA THR A 169 -17.07 2.68 -4.67
C THR A 169 -16.42 2.79 -3.28
N TRP A 170 -16.98 3.62 -2.41
CA TRP A 170 -16.54 3.72 -1.01
C TRP A 170 -16.79 2.42 -0.22
N SER A 171 -17.98 1.81 -0.35
CA SER A 171 -18.27 0.52 0.30
C SER A 171 -17.33 -0.59 -0.18
N TYR A 172 -16.83 -0.50 -1.41
CA TYR A 172 -15.85 -1.44 -1.95
C TYR A 172 -14.51 -1.36 -1.23
N PHE A 173 -13.97 -0.16 -1.00
CA PHE A 173 -12.66 -0.02 -0.33
C PHE A 173 -12.68 -0.54 1.11
N ASN A 174 -13.72 -0.24 1.89
CA ASN A 174 -13.79 -0.79 3.26
C ASN A 174 -14.00 -2.30 3.28
N TRP A 175 -14.86 -2.84 2.41
CA TRP A 175 -15.07 -4.28 2.31
C TRP A 175 -13.79 -5.00 1.84
N TYR A 176 -13.11 -4.42 0.84
CA TYR A 176 -11.81 -4.89 0.37
C TYR A 176 -10.83 -4.97 1.54
N TYR A 177 -10.63 -3.87 2.28
CA TYR A 177 -9.72 -3.85 3.43
C TYR A 177 -10.11 -4.84 4.53
N PHE A 178 -11.40 -4.99 4.80
CA PHE A 178 -11.90 -5.94 5.78
C PHE A 178 -11.55 -7.38 5.38
N VAL A 179 -11.87 -7.78 4.15
CA VAL A 179 -11.54 -9.12 3.62
C VAL A 179 -10.04 -9.36 3.69
N MET A 180 -9.22 -8.40 3.24
CA MET A 180 -7.76 -8.52 3.28
C MET A 180 -7.23 -8.77 4.68
N ASN A 181 -7.72 -8.04 5.68
CA ASN A 181 -7.28 -8.21 7.06
C ASN A 181 -7.75 -9.54 7.68
N VAL A 182 -8.94 -10.04 7.31
CA VAL A 182 -9.39 -11.39 7.71
C VAL A 182 -8.45 -12.44 7.11
N CYS A 183 -8.09 -12.30 5.84
CA CYS A 183 -7.15 -13.22 5.17
C CYS A 183 -5.77 -13.19 5.81
N MET A 184 -5.26 -12.00 6.15
CA MET A 184 -3.99 -11.87 6.88
C MET A 184 -4.07 -12.51 8.27
N LEU A 185 -5.19 -12.37 9.00
CA LEU A 185 -5.40 -13.01 10.29
C LEU A 185 -5.36 -14.54 10.17
N VAL A 186 -6.04 -15.11 9.18
CA VAL A 186 -6.00 -16.56 8.90
C VAL A 186 -4.59 -17.00 8.51
N ALA A 187 -3.87 -16.20 7.72
CA ALA A 187 -2.49 -16.49 7.32
C ALA A 187 -1.56 -16.57 8.54
N VAL A 188 -1.59 -15.57 9.42
CA VAL A 188 -0.67 -15.51 10.57
C VAL A 188 -1.05 -16.46 11.71
N THR A 189 -2.21 -17.11 11.65
CA THR A 189 -2.66 -18.07 12.67
C THR A 189 -2.63 -19.50 12.12
N VAL A 190 -3.54 -19.82 11.21
CA VAL A 190 -3.74 -21.17 10.66
C VAL A 190 -2.56 -21.57 9.79
N LEU A 191 -2.10 -20.70 8.88
CA LEU A 191 -1.02 -21.07 7.96
C LEU A 191 0.30 -21.26 8.71
N ILE A 192 0.63 -20.35 9.65
CA ILE A 192 1.84 -20.49 10.48
C ILE A 192 1.78 -21.77 11.30
N TYR A 193 0.63 -22.09 11.91
CA TYR A 193 0.47 -23.34 12.65
C TYR A 193 0.76 -24.57 11.77
N VAL A 194 0.27 -24.58 10.53
CA VAL A 194 0.55 -25.66 9.57
C VAL A 194 2.03 -25.70 9.20
N GLN A 195 2.67 -24.55 8.94
CA GLN A 195 4.10 -24.47 8.61
C GLN A 195 4.99 -25.01 9.73
N ASP A 196 4.71 -24.64 10.99
CA ASP A 196 5.55 -24.97 12.13
C ASP A 196 5.29 -26.39 12.68
N ASN A 197 4.03 -26.85 12.72
CA ASN A 197 3.68 -28.12 13.38
C ASN A 197 3.48 -29.30 12.41
N ILE A 198 3.04 -29.05 11.17
CA ILE A 198 2.77 -30.10 10.19
C ILE A 198 3.92 -30.18 9.19
N GLY A 199 4.35 -29.03 8.68
CA GLY A 199 5.55 -28.90 7.87
C GLY A 199 5.43 -27.89 6.73
N TRP A 200 6.61 -27.41 6.29
CA TRP A 200 6.77 -26.38 5.27
C TRP A 200 6.18 -26.74 3.90
N GLY A 201 6.23 -28.02 3.51
CA GLY A 201 5.68 -28.46 2.22
C GLY A 201 4.19 -28.19 2.08
N LEU A 202 3.40 -28.55 3.10
CA LEU A 202 1.96 -28.26 3.13
C LEU A 202 1.67 -26.78 3.40
N GLY A 203 2.44 -26.16 4.31
CA GLY A 203 2.27 -24.75 4.64
C GLY A 203 2.47 -23.79 3.46
N LEU A 204 3.36 -24.13 2.52
CA LEU A 204 3.56 -23.38 1.26
C LEU A 204 2.71 -23.93 0.10
N GLY A 205 2.38 -25.23 0.11
CA GLY A 205 1.57 -25.86 -0.92
C GLY A 205 0.11 -25.41 -0.92
N ILE A 206 -0.50 -25.21 0.25
CA ILE A 206 -1.91 -24.77 0.36
C ILE A 206 -2.14 -23.42 -0.35
N PRO A 207 -1.36 -22.35 -0.07
CA PRO A 207 -1.50 -21.09 -0.79
C PRO A 207 -1.17 -21.20 -2.29
N THR A 208 -0.19 -22.04 -2.66
CA THR A 208 0.18 -22.26 -4.06
C THR A 208 -0.96 -22.88 -4.87
N ILE A 209 -1.68 -23.86 -4.31
CA ILE A 209 -2.84 -24.47 -4.96
C ILE A 209 -4.02 -23.50 -5.00
N ALA A 210 -4.27 -22.79 -3.89
CA ALA A 210 -5.35 -21.80 -3.82
C ALA A 210 -5.16 -20.68 -4.86
N MET A 211 -3.94 -20.17 -5.01
CA MET A 211 -3.60 -19.17 -6.03
C MET A 211 -3.81 -19.70 -7.45
N PHE A 212 -3.41 -20.95 -7.73
CA PHE A 212 -3.65 -21.58 -9.03
C PHE A 212 -5.14 -21.64 -9.40
N ILE A 213 -5.98 -22.09 -8.46
CA ILE A 213 -7.44 -22.12 -8.64
C ILE A 213 -7.97 -20.70 -8.87
N SER A 214 -7.45 -19.73 -8.13
CA SER A 214 -7.89 -18.35 -8.26
C SER A 214 -7.52 -17.71 -9.61
N ILE A 215 -6.36 -18.04 -10.17
CA ILE A 215 -5.96 -17.59 -11.50
C ILE A 215 -6.94 -18.11 -12.56
N ILE A 216 -7.32 -19.39 -12.47
CA ILE A 216 -8.32 -19.99 -13.36
C ILE A 216 -9.65 -19.25 -13.22
N ALA A 217 -10.11 -19.03 -11.99
CA ALA A 217 -11.35 -18.30 -11.73
C ALA A 217 -11.31 -16.87 -12.30
N PHE A 218 -10.20 -16.15 -12.11
CA PHE A 218 -10.01 -14.81 -12.62
C PHE A 218 -10.09 -14.77 -14.16
N ILE A 219 -9.42 -15.70 -14.86
CA ILE A 219 -9.43 -15.77 -16.32
C ILE A 219 -10.82 -16.20 -16.85
N VAL A 220 -11.48 -17.15 -16.19
CA VAL A 220 -12.86 -17.58 -16.54
C VAL A 220 -13.86 -16.42 -16.41
N GLY A 221 -13.60 -15.46 -15.51
CA GLY A 221 -14.37 -14.23 -15.35
C GLY A 221 -14.23 -13.22 -16.49
N TYR A 222 -13.28 -13.39 -17.43
CA TYR A 222 -13.01 -12.47 -18.54
C TYR A 222 -14.24 -11.93 -19.29
N PRO A 223 -15.25 -12.74 -19.70
CA PRO A 223 -16.39 -12.23 -20.45
C PRO A 223 -17.32 -11.33 -19.61
N LEU A 224 -17.18 -11.33 -18.28
CA LEU A 224 -17.97 -10.53 -17.35
C LEU A 224 -17.32 -9.17 -17.06
N TYR A 225 -16.00 -9.07 -17.20
CA TYR A 225 -15.28 -7.84 -16.86
C TYR A 225 -15.48 -6.71 -17.85
N LEU A 226 -15.51 -5.50 -17.32
CA LEU A 226 -15.28 -4.28 -18.07
C LEU A 226 -13.77 -4.04 -18.15
N ASN A 227 -13.22 -4.17 -19.36
CA ASN A 227 -11.83 -3.84 -19.64
C ASN A 227 -11.79 -2.46 -20.30
N LEU A 228 -11.05 -1.54 -19.68
CA LEU A 228 -10.76 -0.23 -20.24
C LEU A 228 -9.48 -0.33 -21.08
N ASP A 229 -9.50 0.24 -22.28
CA ASP A 229 -8.35 0.25 -23.17
C ASP A 229 -7.24 1.15 -22.60
N PRO A 230 -5.95 0.77 -22.69
CA PRO A 230 -4.85 1.60 -22.21
C PRO A 230 -4.64 2.82 -23.11
N SER A 231 -4.63 4.01 -22.53
CA SER A 231 -4.58 5.29 -23.26
C SER A 231 -3.14 5.81 -23.47
N GLY A 232 -2.22 4.88 -23.75
CA GLY A 232 -0.77 5.13 -23.91
C GLY A 232 -0.05 5.50 -22.61
N SER A 233 1.28 5.66 -22.68
CA SER A 233 2.12 5.92 -21.51
C SER A 233 1.79 7.23 -20.80
N PRO A 234 1.29 7.19 -19.55
CA PRO A 234 0.99 8.39 -18.80
C PRO A 234 2.24 9.21 -18.48
N PHE A 235 3.37 8.56 -18.15
CA PHE A 235 4.63 9.25 -17.88
C PHE A 235 5.12 10.04 -19.09
N THR A 236 4.95 9.50 -20.30
CA THR A 236 5.30 10.23 -21.52
C THR A 236 4.46 11.50 -21.64
N ARG A 237 3.15 11.44 -21.32
CA ARG A 237 2.28 12.63 -21.32
C ARG A 237 2.72 13.66 -20.28
N LEU A 238 3.05 13.23 -19.05
CA LEU A 238 3.54 14.13 -18.00
C LEU A 238 4.86 14.80 -18.41
N ILE A 239 5.80 14.04 -18.98
CA ILE A 239 7.08 14.58 -19.44
C ILE A 239 6.87 15.54 -20.62
N GLN A 240 5.96 15.23 -21.55
CA GLN A 240 5.58 16.11 -22.65
C GLN A 240 5.13 17.48 -22.15
N VAL A 241 4.26 17.52 -21.13
CA VAL A 241 3.81 18.77 -20.51
C VAL A 241 4.98 19.55 -19.90
N VAL A 242 5.86 18.89 -19.14
CA VAL A 242 7.03 19.54 -18.53
C VAL A 242 7.95 20.13 -19.60
N VAL A 243 8.23 19.37 -20.66
CA VAL A 243 9.09 19.81 -21.77
C VAL A 243 8.46 20.95 -22.55
N ALA A 244 7.16 20.86 -22.86
CA ALA A 244 6.42 21.91 -23.56
C ALA A 244 6.36 23.21 -22.73
N ALA A 245 6.04 23.12 -21.44
CA ALA A 245 6.03 24.26 -20.52
C ALA A 245 7.42 24.92 -20.42
N PHE A 246 8.49 24.13 -20.34
CA PHE A 246 9.85 24.65 -20.27
C PHE A 246 10.29 25.33 -21.58
N ARG A 247 9.92 24.76 -22.75
CA ARG A 247 10.18 25.37 -24.06
C ARG A 247 9.47 26.70 -24.24
N LYS A 248 8.22 26.79 -23.77
CA LYS A 248 7.34 27.97 -23.90
C LYS A 248 7.43 28.96 -22.73
N ARG A 249 8.37 28.77 -21.79
CA ARG A 249 8.49 29.57 -20.54
C ARG A 249 8.69 31.08 -20.73
N LYS A 250 9.13 31.51 -21.91
CA LYS A 250 9.40 32.93 -22.23
C LYS A 250 8.21 33.63 -22.88
N LEU A 251 7.14 32.90 -23.18
CA LEU A 251 5.96 33.47 -23.82
C LEU A 251 5.09 34.21 -22.78
N PRO A 252 4.41 35.29 -23.19
CA PRO A 252 3.42 35.94 -22.34
C PRO A 252 2.26 34.98 -22.08
N HIS A 253 1.67 35.09 -20.90
CA HIS A 253 0.49 34.31 -20.56
C HIS A 253 -0.67 34.69 -21.50
N SER A 254 -1.38 33.69 -22.04
CA SER A 254 -2.54 33.88 -22.88
C SER A 254 -3.75 33.21 -22.23
N ASP A 255 -4.91 33.87 -22.30
CA ASP A 255 -6.18 33.32 -21.79
C ASP A 255 -6.74 32.24 -22.74
N SER A 256 -6.28 32.19 -24.00
CA SER A 256 -6.69 31.17 -24.97
C SER A 256 -5.77 29.94 -24.92
N LEU A 257 -6.12 28.97 -24.09
CA LEU A 257 -5.38 27.71 -23.93
C LEU A 257 -5.88 26.61 -24.89
N TYR A 258 -4.96 25.78 -25.39
CA TYR A 258 -5.26 24.72 -26.34
C TYR A 258 -6.09 23.59 -25.72
N GLN A 259 -7.26 23.33 -26.30
CA GLN A 259 -8.16 22.23 -25.94
C GLN A 259 -8.46 21.40 -27.18
N ASN A 260 -8.47 20.07 -27.02
CA ASN A 260 -8.80 19.15 -28.12
C ASN A 260 -9.53 17.92 -27.56
N ASP A 261 -10.86 17.90 -27.74
CA ASP A 261 -11.72 16.87 -27.16
C ASP A 261 -11.52 15.49 -27.81
N GLU A 262 -11.22 15.43 -29.10
CA GLU A 262 -10.94 14.16 -29.79
C GLU A 262 -9.65 13.51 -29.28
N LEU A 263 -8.62 14.33 -29.02
CA LEU A 263 -7.33 13.87 -28.52
C LEU A 263 -7.38 13.46 -27.04
N ASP A 264 -8.29 14.07 -26.26
CA ASP A 264 -8.45 13.83 -24.83
C ASP A 264 -9.56 12.80 -24.51
N ALA A 265 -10.44 12.46 -25.46
CA ALA A 265 -11.50 11.44 -25.29
C ALA A 265 -11.03 10.10 -24.67
N PRO A 266 -9.90 9.49 -25.06
CA PRO A 266 -9.47 8.23 -24.46
C PRO A 266 -8.95 8.39 -23.02
N ILE A 267 -8.64 9.60 -22.56
CA ILE A 267 -8.08 9.88 -21.23
C ILE A 267 -9.07 10.54 -20.27
N SER A 268 -10.26 10.94 -20.75
CA SER A 268 -11.30 11.67 -20.01
C SER A 268 -12.64 10.91 -19.94
N LEU A 269 -12.59 9.61 -19.65
CA LEU A 269 -13.73 8.68 -19.67
C LEU A 269 -14.88 9.04 -18.69
N GLY A 270 -14.59 9.70 -17.59
CA GLY A 270 -15.54 10.16 -16.56
C GLY A 270 -15.53 11.67 -16.36
N GLY A 271 -14.93 12.42 -17.29
CA GLY A 271 -15.04 13.87 -17.36
C GLY A 271 -13.73 14.59 -17.69
N LYS A 272 -13.85 15.81 -18.20
CA LYS A 272 -12.70 16.65 -18.53
C LYS A 272 -12.25 17.43 -17.29
N LEU A 273 -10.96 17.36 -16.98
CA LEU A 273 -10.35 18.21 -15.96
C LEU A 273 -10.41 19.68 -16.37
N HIS A 274 -10.98 20.52 -15.51
CA HIS A 274 -11.08 21.97 -15.73
C HIS A 274 -9.75 22.67 -15.44
N HIS A 275 -9.48 23.76 -16.16
CA HIS A 275 -8.31 24.60 -15.92
C HIS A 275 -8.29 25.17 -14.49
N THR A 276 -7.13 25.13 -13.85
CA THR A 276 -6.90 25.71 -12.53
C THR A 276 -5.85 26.82 -12.57
N GLU A 277 -6.11 27.90 -11.82
CA GLU A 277 -5.23 29.07 -11.69
C GLU A 277 -3.92 28.78 -10.94
N GLN A 278 -3.79 27.60 -10.33
CA GLN A 278 -2.59 27.17 -9.62
C GLN A 278 -1.54 26.65 -10.60
N MET A 279 -0.25 26.90 -10.29
CA MET A 279 0.88 26.45 -11.10
C MET A 279 0.84 26.96 -12.56
N LYS A 280 0.50 28.24 -12.75
CA LYS A 280 0.40 28.91 -14.06
C LYS A 280 1.57 28.65 -15.02
N PHE A 281 2.77 28.47 -14.48
CA PHE A 281 3.95 28.19 -15.29
C PHE A 281 3.82 26.90 -16.14
N LEU A 282 2.97 25.95 -15.76
CA LEU A 282 2.67 24.74 -16.53
C LEU A 282 1.70 24.98 -17.67
N ASP A 283 0.84 26.00 -17.57
CA ASP A 283 -0.11 26.37 -18.62
C ASP A 283 0.57 26.90 -19.88
N ASN A 284 1.84 27.31 -19.75
CA ASN A 284 2.70 27.62 -20.88
C ASN A 284 2.79 26.46 -21.89
N ALA A 285 2.59 25.21 -21.46
CA ALA A 285 2.53 24.05 -22.36
C ALA A 285 1.34 24.08 -23.33
N ALA A 286 0.25 24.75 -22.95
CA ALA A 286 -1.00 24.82 -23.71
C ALA A 286 -1.17 26.13 -24.50
N ILE A 287 -0.19 27.03 -24.48
CA ILE A 287 -0.21 28.27 -25.28
C ILE A 287 0.02 27.93 -26.76
N VAL A 288 -0.89 28.36 -27.63
CA VAL A 288 -0.77 28.16 -29.10
C VAL A 288 0.19 29.19 -29.69
N THR A 289 1.14 28.75 -30.51
CA THR A 289 2.04 29.62 -31.30
C THR A 289 1.85 29.37 -32.80
N GLU A 290 2.22 30.34 -33.66
CA GLU A 290 2.04 30.22 -35.13
C GLU A 290 2.73 28.97 -35.73
N ASP A 291 3.87 28.56 -35.16
CA ASP A 291 4.59 27.34 -35.56
C ASP A 291 3.86 26.03 -35.22
N ASP A 292 2.77 26.08 -34.45
CA ASP A 292 2.01 24.89 -34.03
C ASP A 292 0.85 24.55 -35.00
N ASN A 293 0.67 25.32 -36.08
CA ASN A 293 -0.37 25.15 -37.11
C ASN A 293 -0.08 23.99 -38.10
N GLY A 294 0.17 22.79 -37.59
CA GLY A 294 0.26 21.55 -38.38
C GLY A 294 -1.00 20.67 -38.26
N GLU A 295 -1.26 19.81 -39.25
CA GLU A 295 -2.40 18.86 -39.24
C GLU A 295 -2.42 17.93 -38.01
N LYS A 296 -1.26 17.67 -37.39
CA LYS A 296 -1.14 16.95 -36.12
C LYS A 296 -0.31 17.75 -35.13
N PRO A 297 -0.82 18.06 -33.93
CA PRO A 297 -0.07 18.84 -32.94
C PRO A 297 1.12 18.03 -32.41
N ASN A 298 2.30 18.65 -32.35
CA ASN A 298 3.45 18.04 -31.70
C ASN A 298 3.33 18.17 -30.18
N LEU A 299 2.93 17.08 -29.53
CA LEU A 299 2.67 17.02 -28.08
C LEU A 299 3.87 17.40 -27.20
N TRP A 300 5.10 17.33 -27.72
CA TRP A 300 6.32 17.76 -27.02
C TRP A 300 6.55 19.27 -27.04
N ARG A 301 5.71 20.02 -27.77
CA ARG A 301 5.75 21.49 -27.88
C ARG A 301 4.40 22.12 -27.52
N LEU A 302 3.28 21.47 -27.84
CA LEU A 302 1.93 21.92 -27.53
C LEU A 302 1.13 20.78 -26.88
N SER A 303 0.71 20.97 -25.63
CA SER A 303 -0.13 20.02 -24.88
C SER A 303 -1.53 20.58 -24.65
N THR A 304 -2.53 19.71 -24.47
CA THR A 304 -3.89 20.13 -24.12
C THR A 304 -4.00 20.54 -22.65
N VAL A 305 -4.95 21.43 -22.34
CA VAL A 305 -5.27 21.82 -20.95
C VAL A 305 -5.52 20.60 -20.07
N HIS A 306 -6.23 19.58 -20.57
CA HIS A 306 -6.52 18.36 -19.82
C HIS A 306 -5.24 17.67 -19.33
N ARG A 307 -4.25 17.49 -20.22
CA ARG A 307 -2.94 16.88 -19.87
C ARG A 307 -2.14 17.73 -18.90
N VAL A 308 -2.23 19.05 -19.01
CA VAL A 308 -1.61 19.98 -18.04
C VAL A 308 -2.23 19.78 -16.66
N GLU A 309 -3.56 19.65 -16.60
CA GLU A 309 -4.28 19.41 -15.35
C GLU A 309 -4.05 18.00 -14.78
N GLU A 310 -3.81 16.98 -15.62
CA GLU A 310 -3.36 15.65 -15.16
C GLU A 310 -2.07 15.78 -14.33
N LEU A 311 -1.08 16.54 -14.85
CA LEU A 311 0.19 16.79 -14.16
C LEU A 311 -0.01 17.63 -12.89
N LYS A 312 -0.78 18.72 -12.97
CA LYS A 312 -1.08 19.56 -11.80
C LYS A 312 -1.77 18.76 -10.70
N SER A 313 -2.67 17.83 -11.03
CA SER A 313 -3.31 16.97 -10.02
C SER A 313 -2.28 16.13 -9.27
N LEU A 314 -1.37 15.45 -9.97
CA LEU A 314 -0.32 14.64 -9.34
C LEU A 314 0.64 15.47 -8.48
N ILE A 315 1.03 16.66 -8.94
CA ILE A 315 1.87 17.56 -8.15
C ILE A 315 1.14 18.02 -6.88
N ARG A 316 -0.17 18.33 -6.97
CA ARG A 316 -1.00 18.68 -5.80
C ARG A 316 -1.12 17.54 -4.80
N MET A 317 -1.16 16.29 -5.26
CA MET A 317 -1.24 15.10 -4.41
C MET A 317 0.11 14.78 -3.72
N GLY A 318 1.24 15.16 -4.32
CA GLY A 318 2.59 14.84 -3.85
C GLY A 318 2.90 15.23 -2.39
N PRO A 319 2.57 16.45 -1.92
CA PRO A 319 2.79 16.82 -0.52
C PRO A 319 2.00 15.96 0.48
N ILE A 320 0.73 15.65 0.17
CA ILE A 320 -0.10 14.77 1.00
C ILE A 320 0.47 13.36 1.00
N TRP A 321 0.86 12.84 -0.17
CA TRP A 321 1.55 11.54 -0.29
C TRP A 321 2.80 11.46 0.59
N ALA A 322 3.64 12.50 0.57
CA ALA A 322 4.90 12.56 1.31
C ALA A 322 4.67 12.50 2.83
N SER A 323 3.59 13.10 3.32
CA SER A 323 3.24 13.02 4.75
C SER A 323 2.99 11.58 5.24
N GLY A 324 2.54 10.68 4.35
CA GLY A 324 2.32 9.27 4.67
C GLY A 324 3.62 8.50 4.99
N ILE A 325 4.77 8.95 4.49
CA ILE A 325 6.07 8.26 4.62
C ILE A 325 6.45 8.09 6.10
N LEU A 326 6.31 9.15 6.89
CA LEU A 326 6.69 9.12 8.31
C LEU A 326 5.77 8.27 9.17
N LEU A 327 4.50 8.08 8.77
CA LEU A 327 3.61 7.12 9.43
C LEU A 327 4.09 5.69 9.19
N ILE A 328 4.48 5.36 7.96
CA ILE A 328 5.09 4.05 7.66
C ILE A 328 6.39 3.86 8.44
N THR A 329 7.24 4.90 8.55
CA THR A 329 8.48 4.85 9.33
C THR A 329 8.23 4.51 10.80
N ALA A 330 7.16 5.05 11.41
CA ALA A 330 6.76 4.71 12.76
C ALA A 330 6.23 3.27 12.86
N TYR A 331 5.36 2.88 11.92
CA TYR A 331 4.81 1.53 11.85
C TYR A 331 5.89 0.45 11.72
N ALA A 332 6.95 0.72 10.93
CA ALA A 332 8.08 -0.19 10.75
C ALA A 332 8.76 -0.57 12.08
N GLN A 333 8.67 0.27 13.13
CA GLN A 333 9.23 -0.05 14.45
C GLN A 333 8.49 -1.16 15.19
N GLN A 334 7.26 -1.50 14.79
CA GLN A 334 6.56 -2.66 15.33
C GLN A 334 7.25 -3.97 14.97
N GLY A 335 7.71 -4.08 13.73
CA GLY A 335 8.39 -5.27 13.23
C GLY A 335 9.83 -5.42 13.75
N THR A 336 10.43 -4.35 14.27
CA THR A 336 11.84 -4.31 14.70
C THR A 336 11.98 -4.22 16.22
N PHE A 337 11.94 -3.01 16.80
CA PHE A 337 12.21 -2.81 18.22
C PHE A 337 11.08 -3.31 19.12
N SER A 338 9.82 -3.20 18.68
CA SER A 338 8.71 -3.72 19.48
C SER A 338 8.76 -5.25 19.57
N LEU A 339 9.19 -5.91 18.49
CA LEU A 339 9.51 -7.34 18.49
C LEU A 339 10.67 -7.67 19.44
N GLN A 340 11.73 -6.86 19.45
CA GLN A 340 12.85 -7.04 20.39
C GLN A 340 12.43 -6.83 21.85
N GLN A 341 11.60 -5.83 22.14
CA GLN A 341 11.00 -5.65 23.47
C GLN A 341 10.22 -6.89 23.88
N ALA A 342 9.32 -7.37 23.01
CA ALA A 342 8.51 -8.56 23.27
C ALA A 342 9.36 -9.80 23.58
N LYS A 343 10.52 -9.97 22.93
CA LYS A 343 11.45 -11.08 23.22
C LYS A 343 12.03 -11.04 24.65
N THR A 344 12.18 -9.85 25.23
CA THR A 344 12.72 -9.66 26.59
C THR A 344 11.65 -9.72 27.69
N MET A 345 10.37 -9.75 27.34
CA MET A 345 9.24 -9.71 28.26
C MET A 345 8.67 -11.10 28.49
N ASP A 346 7.87 -11.25 29.55
CA ASP A 346 7.16 -12.50 29.82
C ASP A 346 6.00 -12.70 28.84
N ARG A 347 6.07 -13.79 28.08
CA ARG A 347 5.15 -14.13 26.98
C ARG A 347 4.20 -15.28 27.34
N HIS A 348 4.17 -15.74 28.59
CA HIS A 348 3.26 -16.79 29.02
C HIS A 348 1.82 -16.27 29.08
N LEU A 349 0.92 -16.92 28.35
CA LEU A 349 -0.52 -16.70 28.45
C LEU A 349 -1.13 -17.59 29.54
N THR A 350 -0.62 -18.82 29.62
CA THR A 350 -0.95 -19.81 30.66
C THR A 350 0.36 -20.43 31.18
N LYS A 351 0.27 -21.26 32.22
CA LYS A 351 1.45 -21.96 32.77
C LYS A 351 2.17 -22.86 31.74
N SER A 352 1.50 -23.25 30.66
CA SER A 352 2.02 -24.18 29.65
C SER A 352 2.19 -23.57 28.25
N PHE A 353 1.61 -22.39 27.99
CA PHE A 353 1.58 -21.80 26.65
C PHE A 353 2.28 -20.43 26.61
N GLN A 354 3.35 -20.36 25.81
CA GLN A 354 4.12 -19.14 25.55
C GLN A 354 3.85 -18.64 24.13
N ILE A 355 3.41 -17.39 24.00
CA ILE A 355 3.11 -16.79 22.70
C ILE A 355 4.44 -16.43 21.97
N PRO A 356 4.58 -16.71 20.67
CA PRO A 356 5.71 -16.23 19.88
C PRO A 356 5.75 -14.69 19.88
N ALA A 357 6.94 -14.10 20.05
CA ALA A 357 7.07 -12.63 20.09
C ALA A 357 6.57 -11.94 18.80
N GLY A 358 6.67 -12.62 17.65
CA GLY A 358 6.17 -12.14 16.36
C GLY A 358 4.64 -12.10 16.26
N SER A 359 3.93 -12.88 17.05
CA SER A 359 2.45 -12.95 17.04
C SER A 359 1.80 -11.74 17.70
N MET A 360 2.56 -10.80 18.28
CA MET A 360 2.01 -9.55 18.83
C MET A 360 1.33 -8.68 17.76
N THR A 361 1.70 -8.85 16.50
CA THR A 361 1.04 -8.19 15.35
C THR A 361 -0.43 -8.60 15.18
N VAL A 362 -0.85 -9.72 15.76
CA VAL A 362 -2.27 -10.14 15.77
C VAL A 362 -3.14 -9.06 16.41
N PHE A 363 -2.65 -8.37 17.45
CA PHE A 363 -3.40 -7.28 18.08
C PHE A 363 -3.58 -6.07 17.15
N THR A 364 -2.59 -5.77 16.30
CA THR A 364 -2.72 -4.77 15.24
C THR A 364 -3.83 -5.17 14.28
N ILE A 365 -3.78 -6.39 13.73
CA ILE A 365 -4.75 -6.89 12.73
C ILE A 365 -6.18 -6.92 13.32
N LEU A 366 -6.34 -7.43 14.54
CA LEU A 366 -7.64 -7.43 15.22
C LEU A 366 -8.18 -6.01 15.43
N THR A 367 -7.31 -5.07 15.76
CA THR A 367 -7.73 -3.67 15.96
C THR A 367 -8.08 -3.01 14.63
N VAL A 368 -7.36 -3.30 13.53
CA VAL A 368 -7.74 -2.86 12.18
C VAL A 368 -9.14 -3.37 11.85
N LEU A 369 -9.39 -4.68 12.01
CA LEU A 369 -10.70 -5.29 11.75
C LEU A 369 -11.83 -4.68 12.58
N ALA A 370 -11.59 -4.52 13.89
CA ALA A 370 -12.56 -3.92 14.80
C ALA A 370 -12.84 -2.46 14.43
N THR A 371 -11.80 -1.69 14.09
CA THR A 371 -11.91 -0.27 13.70
C THR A 371 -12.68 -0.14 12.39
N THR A 372 -12.37 -0.95 11.37
CA THR A 372 -13.08 -0.91 10.08
C THR A 372 -14.55 -1.30 10.25
N ALA A 373 -14.84 -2.36 11.02
CA ALA A 373 -16.22 -2.77 11.29
C ALA A 373 -17.00 -1.69 12.08
N PHE A 374 -16.35 -1.06 13.06
CA PHE A 374 -16.92 0.06 13.81
C PHE A 374 -17.17 1.27 12.91
N TYR A 375 -16.22 1.60 12.04
CA TYR A 375 -16.32 2.72 11.10
C TYR A 375 -17.56 2.55 10.21
N ASP A 376 -17.69 1.40 9.56
CA ASP A 376 -18.78 1.12 8.62
C ASP A 376 -20.15 1.03 9.30
N ARG A 377 -20.24 0.34 10.45
CA ARG A 377 -21.53 0.02 11.07
C ARG A 377 -22.05 1.12 11.99
N VAL A 378 -21.15 1.85 12.64
CA VAL A 378 -21.50 2.81 13.70
C VAL A 378 -21.09 4.22 13.30
N PHE A 379 -19.80 4.45 13.04
CA PHE A 379 -19.26 5.79 12.85
C PHE A 379 -19.97 6.53 11.72
N ILE A 380 -20.16 5.90 10.57
CA ILE A 380 -20.81 6.56 9.42
C ILE A 380 -22.25 6.90 9.69
N ARG A 381 -23.01 5.99 10.33
CA ARG A 381 -24.41 6.24 10.66
C ARG A 381 -24.57 7.45 11.58
N VAL A 382 -23.60 7.66 12.46
CA VAL A 382 -23.56 8.81 13.37
C VAL A 382 -23.04 10.04 12.65
N ALA A 383 -21.87 9.96 12.03
CA ALA A 383 -21.21 11.08 11.36
C ALA A 383 -22.05 11.66 10.23
N ARG A 384 -22.72 10.83 9.42
CA ARG A 384 -23.62 11.28 8.35
C ARG A 384 -24.76 12.19 8.86
N ARG A 385 -25.23 12.01 10.10
CA ARG A 385 -26.24 12.90 10.70
C ARG A 385 -25.73 14.32 10.93
N PHE A 386 -24.42 14.48 11.11
CA PHE A 386 -23.79 15.77 11.40
C PHE A 386 -23.13 16.39 10.15
N THR A 387 -22.48 15.57 9.33
CA THR A 387 -21.71 16.04 8.16
C THR A 387 -22.52 16.05 6.87
N GLY A 388 -23.63 15.32 6.80
CA GLY A 388 -24.38 15.11 5.56
C GLY A 388 -23.63 14.29 4.50
N LEU A 389 -22.39 13.89 4.75
CA LEU A 389 -21.56 13.17 3.80
C LEU A 389 -21.88 11.67 3.81
N ASP A 390 -21.96 11.10 2.61
CA ASP A 390 -22.23 9.68 2.42
C ASP A 390 -21.21 8.78 3.12
N GLN A 391 -19.96 9.24 3.20
CA GLN A 391 -18.81 8.53 3.77
C GLN A 391 -18.57 8.87 5.26
N GLY A 392 -19.42 9.69 5.87
CA GLY A 392 -19.29 10.17 7.25
C GLY A 392 -18.31 11.34 7.39
N ILE A 393 -17.04 11.19 6.99
CA ILE A 393 -16.04 12.28 6.98
C ILE A 393 -15.24 12.24 5.67
N SER A 394 -14.60 13.35 5.29
CA SER A 394 -13.73 13.35 4.10
C SER A 394 -12.49 12.48 4.31
N TYR A 395 -11.93 11.92 3.23
CA TYR A 395 -10.71 11.12 3.31
C TYR A 395 -9.51 11.89 3.87
N LEU A 396 -9.43 13.22 3.71
CA LEU A 396 -8.39 14.05 4.34
C LEU A 396 -8.58 14.09 5.86
N HIS A 397 -9.81 14.32 6.34
CA HIS A 397 -10.09 14.24 7.79
C HIS A 397 -9.77 12.86 8.35
N ARG A 398 -10.12 11.79 7.61
CA ARG A 398 -9.82 10.40 7.96
C ARG A 398 -8.31 10.17 8.11
N MET A 399 -7.51 10.65 7.16
CA MET A 399 -6.03 10.60 7.23
C MET A 399 -5.49 11.40 8.41
N GLY A 400 -6.01 12.61 8.66
CA GLY A 400 -5.62 13.44 9.81
C GLY A 400 -5.81 12.73 11.15
N ILE A 401 -6.95 12.07 11.35
CA ILE A 401 -7.22 11.23 12.54
C ILE A 401 -6.17 10.11 12.65
N GLY A 402 -5.86 9.44 11.53
CA GLY A 402 -4.81 8.41 11.47
C GLY A 402 -3.44 8.92 11.95
N PHE A 403 -3.01 10.11 11.53
CA PHE A 403 -1.74 10.71 11.97
C PHE A 403 -1.72 11.01 13.48
N VAL A 404 -2.82 11.54 14.02
CA VAL A 404 -2.94 11.81 15.47
C VAL A 404 -2.83 10.52 16.27
N ILE A 405 -3.58 9.48 15.88
CA ILE A 405 -3.57 8.18 16.56
C ILE A 405 -2.18 7.53 16.45
N SER A 406 -1.52 7.61 15.29
CA SER A 406 -0.16 7.07 15.10
C SER A 406 0.85 7.75 16.03
N THR A 407 0.74 9.07 16.20
CA THR A 407 1.58 9.83 17.14
C THR A 407 1.33 9.41 18.58
N LEU A 408 0.07 9.19 18.97
CA LEU A 408 -0.26 8.67 20.29
C LEU A 408 0.28 7.25 20.49
N ALA A 409 0.31 6.42 19.44
CA ALA A 409 0.81 5.06 19.50
C ALA A 409 2.30 4.98 19.85
N THR A 410 3.13 5.80 19.19
CA THR A 410 4.57 5.88 19.46
C THR A 410 4.86 6.55 20.81
N PHE A 411 4.07 7.56 21.18
CA PHE A 411 4.15 8.21 22.49
C PHE A 411 3.88 7.22 23.64
N VAL A 412 2.82 6.42 23.53
CA VAL A 412 2.50 5.36 24.49
C VAL A 412 3.62 4.30 24.54
N GLY A 413 4.20 3.93 23.39
CA GLY A 413 5.33 3.01 23.32
C GLY A 413 6.57 3.50 24.09
N GLY A 414 6.84 4.81 24.05
CA GLY A 414 7.87 5.45 24.87
C GLY A 414 7.68 5.21 26.38
N PHE A 415 6.46 5.38 26.89
CA PHE A 415 6.16 5.13 28.30
C PHE A 415 6.23 3.66 28.69
N ILE A 416 5.77 2.76 27.81
CA ILE A 416 5.86 1.32 28.05
C ILE A 416 7.32 0.91 28.17
N GLU A 417 8.21 1.46 27.35
CA GLU A 417 9.65 1.19 27.44
C GLU A 417 10.26 1.71 28.76
N VAL A 418 9.89 2.91 29.19
CA VAL A 418 10.29 3.44 30.51
C VAL A 418 9.87 2.48 31.63
N LYS A 419 8.63 1.98 31.58
CA LYS A 419 8.12 1.02 32.57
C LYS A 419 8.90 -0.29 32.52
N ARG A 420 9.13 -0.87 31.33
CA ARG A 420 9.89 -2.11 31.13
C ARG A 420 11.31 -1.99 31.70
N LYS A 421 12.01 -0.89 31.41
CA LYS A 421 13.37 -0.64 31.90
C LYS A 421 13.42 -0.43 33.42
N ASN A 422 12.43 0.24 34.01
CA ASN A 422 12.37 0.40 35.46
C ASN A 422 12.22 -0.96 36.17
N VAL A 423 11.42 -1.88 35.62
CA VAL A 423 11.30 -3.25 36.15
C VAL A 423 12.62 -4.02 35.99
N ALA A 424 13.28 -3.91 34.85
CA ALA A 424 14.60 -4.52 34.62
C ALA A 424 15.65 -4.00 35.63
N LYS A 425 15.64 -2.69 35.92
CA LYS A 425 16.52 -2.07 36.93
C LYS A 425 16.23 -2.59 38.33
N ALA A 426 14.96 -2.65 38.72
CA ALA A 426 14.55 -3.10 40.05
C ALA A 426 14.97 -4.56 40.35
N HIS A 427 15.04 -5.41 39.32
CA HIS A 427 15.44 -6.81 39.45
C HIS A 427 16.93 -7.06 39.12
N GLY A 428 17.72 -6.01 38.89
CA GLY A 428 19.15 -6.15 38.54
C GLY A 428 19.43 -6.79 37.18
N LEU A 429 18.44 -6.81 36.27
CA LEU A 429 18.52 -7.52 34.97
C LEU A 429 19.08 -6.66 33.83
N ILE A 430 19.60 -5.46 34.10
CA ILE A 430 20.12 -4.54 33.06
C ILE A 430 21.29 -5.16 32.30
N GLU A 431 22.17 -5.87 33.00
CA GLU A 431 23.39 -6.45 32.41
C GLU A 431 23.12 -7.73 31.61
N LEU A 432 22.03 -8.44 31.91
CA LEU A 432 21.65 -9.71 31.27
C LEU A 432 20.78 -9.46 30.03
N SER A 433 21.36 -9.66 28.83
CA SER A 433 20.66 -9.48 27.56
C SER A 433 19.60 -10.55 27.27
N SER A 434 19.77 -11.76 27.81
CA SER A 434 18.93 -12.92 27.50
C SER A 434 17.93 -13.28 28.61
N ALA A 435 17.94 -12.54 29.72
CA ALA A 435 17.05 -12.79 30.83
C ALA A 435 15.65 -12.23 30.55
N THR A 436 14.62 -13.01 30.85
CA THR A 436 13.23 -12.56 30.78
C THR A 436 12.96 -11.58 31.91
N ILE A 437 12.54 -10.36 31.57
CA ILE A 437 12.13 -9.36 32.53
C ILE A 437 10.72 -9.74 33.03
N PRO A 438 10.46 -9.70 34.35
CA PRO A 438 9.17 -10.08 34.94
C PRO A 438 8.11 -8.99 34.72
N ILE A 439 7.79 -8.75 33.44
CA ILE A 439 6.74 -7.85 32.98
C ILE A 439 6.03 -8.54 31.82
N SER A 440 4.70 -8.58 31.88
CA SER A 440 3.91 -9.23 30.85
C SER A 440 4.01 -8.49 29.52
N VAL A 441 4.15 -9.25 28.42
CA VAL A 441 4.17 -8.75 27.04
C VAL A 441 2.89 -7.99 26.67
N PHE A 442 1.78 -8.22 27.38
CA PHE A 442 0.51 -7.51 27.15
C PHE A 442 0.59 -6.00 27.41
N TRP A 443 1.61 -5.52 28.11
CA TRP A 443 1.89 -4.09 28.20
C TRP A 443 2.18 -3.44 26.85
N LEU A 444 2.58 -4.21 25.83
CA LEU A 444 2.75 -3.71 24.46
C LEU A 444 1.43 -3.61 23.69
N VAL A 445 0.34 -4.26 24.13
CA VAL A 445 -0.95 -4.25 23.40
C VAL A 445 -1.46 -2.84 23.08
N PRO A 446 -1.41 -1.84 23.99
CA PRO A 446 -1.86 -0.49 23.69
C PRO A 446 -1.16 0.16 22.48
N GLN A 447 0.17 0.04 22.37
CA GLN A 447 0.90 0.60 21.22
C GLN A 447 0.62 -0.16 19.91
N TYR A 448 0.37 -1.48 19.98
CA TYR A 448 -0.01 -2.29 18.83
C TYR A 448 -1.43 -1.95 18.35
N SER A 449 -2.39 -1.87 19.27
CA SER A 449 -3.78 -1.49 18.98
C SER A 449 -3.90 -0.07 18.43
N LEU A 450 -3.22 0.92 19.02
CA LEU A 450 -3.26 2.30 18.51
C LEU A 450 -2.70 2.39 17.09
N HIS A 451 -1.61 1.70 16.78
CA HIS A 451 -1.11 1.62 15.40
C HIS A 451 -2.09 0.93 14.45
N GLY A 452 -2.75 -0.15 14.87
CA GLY A 452 -3.76 -0.81 14.03
C GLY A 452 -4.96 0.10 13.75
N MET A 453 -5.41 0.86 14.75
CA MET A 453 -6.43 1.87 14.55
C MET A 453 -5.95 2.99 13.62
N ALA A 454 -4.73 3.50 13.80
CA ALA A 454 -4.14 4.51 12.91
C ALA A 454 -4.04 4.02 11.46
N GLU A 455 -3.66 2.76 11.26
CA GLU A 455 -3.56 2.11 9.95
C GLU A 455 -4.92 2.01 9.26
N ALA A 456 -5.98 1.64 9.99
CA ALA A 456 -7.33 1.56 9.44
C ALA A 456 -7.85 2.93 8.94
N PHE A 457 -7.57 4.01 9.67
CA PHE A 457 -7.92 5.36 9.23
C PHE A 457 -7.04 5.86 8.09
N MET A 458 -5.72 5.70 8.22
CA MET A 458 -4.75 6.21 7.26
C MET A 458 -4.79 5.47 5.94
N SER A 459 -4.59 4.15 5.94
CA SER A 459 -4.37 3.38 4.71
C SER A 459 -5.58 3.41 3.79
N ILE A 460 -6.79 3.29 4.37
CA ILE A 460 -8.04 3.37 3.60
C ILE A 460 -8.24 4.79 3.06
N GLY A 461 -8.08 5.82 3.89
CA GLY A 461 -8.19 7.22 3.44
C GLY A 461 -7.17 7.58 2.37
N HIS A 462 -5.95 7.03 2.45
CA HIS A 462 -4.89 7.28 1.48
C HIS A 462 -5.18 6.60 0.13
N MET A 463 -5.70 5.36 0.13
CA MET A 463 -6.15 4.71 -1.11
C MET A 463 -7.36 5.41 -1.72
N GLU A 464 -8.37 5.77 -0.91
CA GLU A 464 -9.53 6.53 -1.38
C GLU A 464 -9.09 7.86 -2.03
N PHE A 465 -8.20 8.60 -1.35
CA PHE A 465 -7.62 9.84 -1.87
C PHE A 465 -6.93 9.66 -3.22
N PHE A 466 -6.04 8.67 -3.34
CA PHE A 466 -5.32 8.45 -4.59
C PHE A 466 -6.23 8.00 -5.72
N TYR A 467 -7.27 7.22 -5.44
CA TYR A 467 -8.18 6.73 -6.47
C TYR A 467 -9.07 7.87 -6.95
N ASP A 468 -9.64 8.61 -6.00
CA ASP A 468 -10.58 9.69 -6.29
C ASP A 468 -9.89 10.91 -6.88
N GLN A 469 -8.68 11.28 -6.45
CA GLN A 469 -8.01 12.49 -6.93
C GLN A 469 -7.08 12.26 -8.13
N ALA A 470 -6.77 11.00 -8.46
CA ALA A 470 -5.99 10.71 -9.66
C ALA A 470 -6.76 11.01 -10.95
N PRO A 471 -6.05 11.39 -12.03
CA PRO A 471 -6.57 11.29 -13.38
C PRO A 471 -6.95 9.84 -13.69
N GLU A 472 -8.02 9.65 -14.44
CA GLU A 472 -8.60 8.33 -14.70
C GLU A 472 -7.64 7.39 -15.43
N SER A 473 -6.94 7.95 -16.40
CA SER A 473 -5.89 7.32 -17.18
C SER A 473 -4.66 6.89 -16.35
N MET A 474 -4.57 7.29 -15.08
CA MET A 474 -3.44 7.07 -14.17
C MET A 474 -3.82 6.48 -12.82
N ARG A 475 -5.06 5.98 -12.66
CA ARG A 475 -5.55 5.44 -11.37
C ARG A 475 -4.62 4.35 -10.81
N SER A 476 -4.14 3.40 -11.63
CA SER A 476 -3.25 2.34 -11.14
C SER A 476 -1.88 2.90 -10.72
N THR A 477 -1.33 3.83 -11.50
CA THR A 477 -0.07 4.51 -11.18
C THR A 477 -0.17 5.32 -9.88
N ALA A 478 -1.29 6.02 -9.66
CA ALA A 478 -1.54 6.71 -8.39
C ALA A 478 -1.69 5.73 -7.23
N MET A 479 -2.38 4.60 -7.41
CA MET A 479 -2.42 3.51 -6.41
C MET A 479 -1.02 2.95 -6.12
N ALA A 480 -0.14 2.88 -7.10
CA ALA A 480 1.24 2.45 -6.87
C ALA A 480 2.03 3.42 -5.98
N LEU A 481 1.69 4.72 -5.96
CA LEU A 481 2.32 5.70 -5.06
C LEU A 481 2.11 5.35 -3.57
N PHE A 482 0.97 4.73 -3.22
CA PHE A 482 0.77 4.22 -1.86
C PHE A 482 1.87 3.22 -1.46
N TRP A 483 2.17 2.26 -2.35
CA TRP A 483 3.20 1.25 -2.11
C TRP A 483 4.62 1.83 -2.10
N THR A 484 4.89 2.85 -2.91
CA THR A 484 6.18 3.56 -2.86
C THR A 484 6.35 4.33 -1.55
N SER A 485 5.27 4.88 -0.97
CA SER A 485 5.31 5.47 0.38
C SER A 485 5.73 4.43 1.43
N ILE A 486 5.21 3.20 1.32
CA ILE A 486 5.61 2.08 2.19
C ILE A 486 7.11 1.76 2.01
N SER A 487 7.59 1.67 0.76
CA SER A 487 8.99 1.40 0.45
C SER A 487 9.92 2.47 1.03
N ILE A 488 9.64 3.74 0.72
CA ILE A 488 10.43 4.88 1.21
C ILE A 488 10.38 4.97 2.74
N GLY A 489 9.22 4.75 3.35
CA GLY A 489 9.08 4.77 4.81
C GLY A 489 9.95 3.73 5.53
N ASN A 490 10.11 2.54 4.94
CA ASN A 490 11.02 1.50 5.45
C ASN A 490 12.50 1.87 5.28
N TYR A 491 12.87 2.49 4.16
CA TYR A 491 14.23 3.01 3.96
C TYR A 491 14.54 4.18 4.91
N VAL A 492 13.59 5.09 5.12
CA VAL A 492 13.70 6.19 6.09
C VAL A 492 13.83 5.65 7.51
N SER A 493 13.11 4.58 7.87
CA SER A 493 13.28 3.88 9.14
C SER A 493 14.72 3.35 9.31
N THR A 494 15.25 2.67 8.30
CA THR A 494 16.62 2.15 8.31
C THR A 494 17.65 3.28 8.44
N LEU A 495 17.46 4.37 7.68
CA LEU A 495 18.30 5.56 7.75
C LEU A 495 18.24 6.19 9.15
N LEU A 496 17.04 6.35 9.72
CA LEU A 496 16.83 6.92 11.05
C LEU A 496 17.55 6.12 12.13
N VAL A 497 17.41 4.79 12.12
CA VAL A 497 18.13 3.90 13.04
C VAL A 497 19.64 4.03 12.88
N THR A 498 20.13 4.08 11.65
CA THR A 498 21.57 4.23 11.35
C THR A 498 22.12 5.56 11.86
N LEU A 499 21.39 6.66 11.64
CA LEU A 499 21.76 7.99 12.13
C LEU A 499 21.77 8.03 13.65
N VAL A 500 20.74 7.52 14.32
CA VAL A 500 20.66 7.45 15.78
C VAL A 500 21.82 6.61 16.31
N HIS A 501 22.10 5.44 15.74
CA HIS A 501 23.22 4.61 16.14
C HIS A 501 24.56 5.34 15.97
N LYS A 502 24.76 6.11 14.89
CA LYS A 502 25.99 6.87 14.64
C LYS A 502 26.15 8.04 15.61
N PHE A 503 25.11 8.84 15.81
CA PHE A 503 25.18 10.08 16.61
C PHE A 503 25.11 9.84 18.12
N THR A 504 24.55 8.71 18.56
CA THR A 504 24.42 8.40 19.99
C THR A 504 25.54 7.50 20.51
N LYS A 505 26.49 7.12 19.65
CA LYS A 505 27.66 6.33 20.04
C LYS A 505 28.60 7.17 20.92
N GLY A 506 28.62 6.85 22.21
CA GLY A 506 29.53 7.44 23.18
C GLY A 506 30.95 6.87 23.11
N PRO A 507 31.95 7.59 23.68
CA PRO A 507 33.34 7.14 23.73
C PRO A 507 33.53 5.82 24.49
N ASN A 508 32.62 5.50 25.43
CA ASN A 508 32.64 4.25 26.21
C ASN A 508 31.89 3.10 25.52
N GLY A 509 31.49 3.25 24.25
CA GLY A 509 30.69 2.26 23.52
C GLY A 509 29.20 2.23 23.89
N SER A 510 28.73 3.19 24.70
CA SER A 510 27.29 3.37 24.98
C SER A 510 26.55 3.86 23.73
N ASN A 511 25.30 3.41 23.55
CA ASN A 511 24.47 3.77 22.40
C ASN A 511 23.00 3.79 22.83
N TRP A 512 22.16 4.59 22.18
CA TRP A 512 20.71 4.50 22.41
C TRP A 512 20.15 3.18 21.90
N LEU A 513 20.71 2.64 20.82
CA LEU A 513 20.27 1.41 20.17
C LEU A 513 21.44 0.40 20.10
N PRO A 514 21.83 -0.21 21.24
CA PRO A 514 22.95 -1.14 21.28
C PRO A 514 22.61 -2.50 20.65
N ASP A 515 23.54 -3.04 19.86
CA ASP A 515 23.33 -4.28 19.09
C ASP A 515 23.07 -5.54 19.95
N LYS A 516 23.65 -5.60 21.15
CA LYS A 516 23.69 -6.83 21.96
C LYS A 516 22.71 -6.85 23.14
N ASN A 517 22.42 -5.70 23.73
CA ASN A 517 21.64 -5.64 24.97
C ASN A 517 20.71 -4.41 24.98
N LEU A 518 19.45 -4.64 24.61
CA LEU A 518 18.39 -3.64 24.60
C LEU A 518 18.19 -2.98 25.99
N ASN A 519 18.43 -3.71 27.09
CA ASN A 519 18.22 -3.21 28.45
C ASN A 519 19.17 -2.07 28.84
N LYS A 520 20.35 -2.02 28.22
CA LYS A 520 21.31 -0.90 28.36
C LYS A 520 20.99 0.27 27.44
N GLY A 521 20.24 0.02 26.37
CA GLY A 521 19.87 1.04 25.40
C GLY A 521 18.92 2.08 25.97
N LYS A 522 18.73 3.16 25.22
CA LYS A 522 17.75 4.22 25.49
C LYS A 522 16.68 4.21 24.39
N LEU A 523 15.97 3.08 24.27
CA LEU A 523 14.91 2.92 23.27
C LEU A 523 13.76 3.91 23.49
N GLU A 524 13.50 4.31 24.74
CA GLU A 524 12.50 5.33 25.05
C GLU A 524 12.81 6.66 24.35
N TYR A 525 14.09 7.05 24.25
CA TYR A 525 14.50 8.29 23.57
C TYR A 525 14.32 8.19 22.06
N PHE A 526 14.49 7.00 21.50
CA PHE A 526 14.18 6.74 20.09
C PHE A 526 12.68 6.87 19.81
N TYR A 527 11.82 6.35 20.69
CA TYR A 527 10.37 6.56 20.57
C TYR A 527 9.97 8.02 20.75
N TRP A 528 10.60 8.76 21.66
CA TRP A 528 10.37 10.21 21.78
C TRP A 528 10.79 10.98 20.53
N LEU A 529 11.92 10.61 19.92
CA LEU A 529 12.37 11.18 18.65
C LEU A 529 11.34 10.95 17.53
N ILE A 530 10.85 9.71 17.39
CA ILE A 530 9.82 9.39 16.39
C ILE A 530 8.53 10.17 16.68
N THR A 531 8.10 10.23 17.94
CA THR A 531 6.91 11.00 18.34
C THR A 531 7.04 12.47 17.92
N LEU A 532 8.20 13.09 18.17
CA LEU A 532 8.47 14.47 17.77
C LEU A 532 8.44 14.63 16.24
N LEU A 533 9.04 13.71 15.49
CA LEU A 533 9.00 13.73 14.02
C LEU A 533 7.56 13.57 13.49
N GLN A 534 6.74 12.74 14.12
CA GLN A 534 5.34 12.58 13.75
C GLN A 534 4.50 13.82 14.09
N LEU A 535 4.78 14.51 15.20
CA LEU A 535 4.15 15.80 15.52
C LEU A 535 4.50 16.86 14.47
N ILE A 536 5.76 16.95 14.06
CA ILE A 536 6.19 17.85 12.98
C ILE A 536 5.49 17.48 11.67
N ASN A 537 5.39 16.18 11.37
CA ASN A 537 4.68 15.68 10.20
C ASN A 537 3.18 16.00 10.22
N LEU A 538 2.54 15.96 11.39
CA LEU A 538 1.14 16.34 11.55
C LEU A 538 0.93 17.82 11.23
N VAL A 539 1.83 18.70 11.70
CA VAL A 539 1.79 20.13 11.35
C VAL A 539 2.00 20.32 9.85
N TYR A 540 2.99 19.64 9.26
CA TYR A 540 3.22 19.63 7.82
C TYR A 540 1.96 19.20 7.04
N TYR A 541 1.33 18.09 7.46
CA TYR A 541 0.11 17.59 6.86
C TYR A 541 -1.04 18.60 6.91
N LEU A 542 -1.28 19.23 8.07
CA LEU A 542 -2.33 20.23 8.23
C LEU A 542 -2.10 21.45 7.32
N LEU A 543 -0.84 21.89 7.15
CA LEU A 543 -0.50 22.92 6.19
C LEU A 543 -0.78 22.46 4.74
N CYS A 544 -0.39 21.24 4.37
CA CYS A 544 -0.66 20.69 3.04
C CYS A 544 -2.16 20.61 2.75
N VAL A 545 -2.98 20.13 3.70
CA VAL A 545 -4.44 20.06 3.55
C VAL A 545 -5.04 21.45 3.35
N LYS A 546 -4.58 22.46 4.11
CA LYS A 546 -5.08 23.84 3.98
C LYS A 546 -4.83 24.43 2.58
N PHE A 547 -3.75 24.05 1.92
CA PHE A 547 -3.42 24.52 0.57
C PHE A 547 -3.89 23.56 -0.54
N TYR A 548 -4.45 22.41 -0.18
CA TYR A 548 -4.89 21.42 -1.15
C TYR A 548 -6.22 21.82 -1.80
N THR A 549 -6.26 21.76 -3.12
CA THR A 549 -7.48 21.94 -3.91
C THR A 549 -7.87 20.64 -4.57
N TYR A 550 -9.13 20.24 -4.41
CA TYR A 550 -9.72 19.07 -5.06
C TYR A 550 -9.68 19.21 -6.59
N LYS A 551 -9.66 18.07 -7.31
CA LYS A 551 -9.72 18.06 -8.77
C LYS A 551 -11.12 18.54 -9.25
N PRO A 552 -11.20 19.56 -10.12
CA PRO A 552 -12.47 19.95 -10.72
C PRO A 552 -12.76 19.06 -11.94
N ILE A 553 -13.93 18.41 -11.97
CA ILE A 553 -14.38 17.55 -13.07
C ILE A 553 -15.60 18.19 -13.73
N GLN A 554 -15.60 18.31 -15.05
CA GLN A 554 -16.80 18.60 -15.83
C GLN A 554 -17.40 17.28 -16.33
N ILE A 555 -18.59 16.93 -15.86
CA ILE A 555 -19.32 15.73 -16.28
C ILE A 555 -19.98 16.05 -17.63
N HIS A 556 -19.83 15.16 -18.61
CA HIS A 556 -20.57 15.27 -19.86
C HIS A 556 -22.05 14.95 -19.60
N ASP A 557 -22.89 15.99 -19.54
CA ASP A 557 -24.34 15.79 -19.63
C ASP A 557 -24.68 15.23 -21.01
N LYS A 558 -25.03 13.94 -21.05
CA LYS A 558 -25.74 13.37 -22.18
C LYS A 558 -27.23 13.57 -21.96
N GLU A 559 -27.74 14.77 -22.24
CA GLU A 559 -29.14 14.96 -22.61
C GLU A 559 -29.29 16.16 -23.56
N ASP A 560 -30.03 15.92 -24.63
CA ASP A 560 -30.23 16.77 -25.80
C ASP A 560 -30.77 18.18 -25.46
N ASN A 561 -30.33 19.17 -26.26
CA ASN A 561 -31.04 20.41 -26.60
C ASN A 561 -32.08 20.92 -25.57
N LYS A 562 -31.65 21.79 -24.65
CA LYS A 562 -32.42 22.96 -24.24
C LYS A 562 -31.53 24.03 -23.63
N SER A 563 -31.74 25.23 -24.13
CA SER A 563 -31.13 26.50 -23.78
C SER A 563 -31.32 26.88 -22.30
N GLU A 564 -30.29 27.57 -21.80
CA GLU A 564 -30.26 28.51 -20.66
C GLU A 564 -30.25 27.93 -19.23
N ASP A 565 -29.36 28.54 -18.43
CA ASP A 565 -28.99 28.33 -17.02
C ASP A 565 -28.20 27.07 -16.65
N HIS A 566 -26.88 27.14 -16.85
CA HIS A 566 -25.90 26.29 -16.16
C HIS A 566 -25.88 26.60 -14.66
N GLN A 567 -26.58 25.79 -13.86
CA GLN A 567 -26.29 25.62 -12.45
C GLN A 567 -25.01 24.80 -12.28
N ILE A 568 -24.02 25.44 -11.65
CA ILE A 568 -22.76 24.85 -11.24
C ILE A 568 -23.04 23.94 -10.03
N GLU A 569 -23.02 22.62 -10.20
CA GLU A 569 -22.81 21.71 -9.07
C GLU A 569 -21.32 21.70 -8.71
N LEU A 570 -20.94 22.69 -7.89
CA LEU A 570 -19.74 22.58 -7.09
C LEU A 570 -19.92 21.39 -6.15
N SER A 571 -19.08 20.37 -6.26
CA SER A 571 -18.81 19.46 -5.15
C SER A 571 -18.04 20.20 -4.06
N THR A 572 -18.67 21.22 -3.47
CA THR A 572 -18.23 21.87 -2.25
C THR A 572 -18.40 20.87 -1.12
N VAL A 573 -17.31 20.15 -0.82
CA VAL A 573 -17.11 19.57 0.50
C VAL A 573 -16.07 20.43 1.20
N ALA A 574 -16.56 21.42 1.95
CA ALA A 574 -15.76 22.18 2.91
C ALA A 574 -15.29 21.30 4.06
#